data_AF-A0A2H0IPQ5-F1
#
_entry.id   AF-A0A2H0IPQ5-F1
#
_cell.length_a   1.000
_cell.length_b   1.000
_cell.length_c   1.000
_cell.angle_alpha   90.00
_cell.angle_beta   90.00
_cell.angle_gamma   90.00
#
_symmetry.space_group_name_H-M   'P 1'
#
loop_
_entity.id
_entity.type
_entity.pdbx_description
1 polymer ?
#
loop_
_entity_poly.entity_id
_entity_poly.type
_entity_poly.pdbx_seq_one_letter_code
_entity_poly.pdbx_strand_id
1 'polypeptide(L)'
;MFIFLGMSEFALAQDSTRNAVYNKMKQEVERNILIYRIRNDFELNRIQNENMNLNRPYFMKLLPDQGFHLKLFFRPLDLEYPKAGFIVFEVLNKDYTFTNGQVDYEVKVLSDRVGSCLCTLNLVALNFETGEVLYLSGKLYKSLIANDFNLDFKNIETIRQYLAFRLFFLDSKGFNIVKDKRKYILFSGFSEVAQSDFIARINKDDPDDVKIEWK
;
A
#
# COMPACT_ATOMS: atom_id res chain seq x y z
N MET A 1 -9.81 2.59 -24.66
CA MET A 1 -10.87 3.14 -23.79
C MET A 1 -10.21 3.87 -22.63
N PHE A 2 -9.90 5.16 -22.81
CA PHE A 2 -9.14 6.00 -21.86
C PHE A 2 -9.84 7.37 -21.76
N ILE A 3 -10.95 7.45 -21.03
CA ILE A 3 -11.65 8.74 -20.79
C ILE A 3 -12.04 8.94 -19.31
N PHE A 4 -11.92 7.94 -18.43
CA PHE A 4 -12.40 8.06 -17.04
C PHE A 4 -11.40 8.59 -16.00
N LEU A 5 -10.15 8.90 -16.37
CA LEU A 5 -9.13 9.35 -15.41
C LEU A 5 -9.22 10.84 -15.02
N GLY A 6 -10.03 11.65 -15.71
CA GLY A 6 -10.14 13.09 -15.45
C GLY A 6 -11.37 13.53 -14.64
N MET A 7 -12.36 12.66 -14.45
CA MET A 7 -13.63 13.05 -13.82
C MET A 7 -13.66 12.92 -12.30
N SER A 8 -12.81 12.10 -11.69
CA SER A 8 -12.74 11.97 -10.23
C SER A 8 -12.06 13.17 -9.57
N GLU A 9 -11.05 13.77 -10.23
CA GLU A 9 -10.41 15.00 -9.73
C GLU A 9 -11.35 16.21 -9.83
N PHE A 10 -12.22 16.26 -10.85
CA PHE A 10 -13.17 17.37 -11.04
C PHE A 10 -14.35 17.35 -10.05
N ALA A 11 -14.82 16.18 -9.63
CA ALA A 11 -15.93 16.07 -8.68
C ALA A 11 -15.53 16.44 -7.24
N LEU A 12 -14.26 16.23 -6.87
CA LEU A 12 -13.71 16.67 -5.58
C LEU A 12 -13.40 18.19 -5.56
N ALA A 13 -13.30 18.81 -6.74
CA ALA A 13 -12.84 20.19 -6.90
C ALA A 13 -13.84 21.31 -6.54
N GLN A 14 -15.11 21.01 -6.23
CA GLN A 14 -16.14 22.04 -6.02
C GLN A 14 -16.13 22.70 -4.63
N ASP A 15 -15.35 22.20 -3.67
CA ASP A 15 -15.18 22.83 -2.35
C ASP A 15 -13.69 23.04 -2.04
N SER A 16 -13.29 24.31 -1.95
CA SER A 16 -11.91 24.72 -1.65
C SER A 16 -11.37 24.10 -0.36
N THR A 17 -12.23 23.81 0.62
CA THR A 17 -11.84 23.17 1.89
C THR A 17 -11.55 21.70 1.68
N ARG A 18 -12.41 20.98 0.95
CA ARG A 18 -12.19 19.57 0.60
C ARG A 18 -10.95 19.36 -0.25
N ASN A 19 -10.67 20.28 -1.18
CA ASN A 19 -9.43 20.27 -1.96
C ASN A 19 -8.18 20.42 -1.08
N ALA A 20 -8.22 21.33 -0.10
CA ALA A 20 -7.10 21.50 0.82
C ALA A 20 -6.86 20.25 1.67
N VAL A 21 -7.93 19.63 2.19
CA VAL A 21 -7.86 18.38 2.97
C VAL A 21 -7.33 17.23 2.10
N TYR A 22 -7.84 17.08 0.88
CA TYR A 22 -7.37 16.08 -0.08
C TYR A 22 -5.87 16.22 -0.36
N ASN A 23 -5.41 17.43 -0.70
CA ASN A 23 -4.01 17.69 -1.02
C ASN A 23 -3.09 17.41 0.18
N LYS A 24 -3.53 17.74 1.40
CA LYS A 24 -2.80 17.41 2.62
C LYS A 24 -2.66 15.90 2.81
N MET A 25 -3.76 15.15 2.67
CA MET A 25 -3.74 13.69 2.80
C MET A 25 -2.89 13.03 1.70
N LYS A 26 -2.96 13.53 0.47
CA LYS A 26 -2.11 13.07 -0.64
C LYS A 26 -0.62 13.23 -0.31
N GLN A 27 -0.21 14.41 0.18
CA GLN A 27 1.17 14.66 0.61
C GLN A 27 1.60 13.72 1.75
N GLU A 28 0.70 13.38 2.66
CA GLU A 28 0.97 12.43 3.75
C GLU A 28 1.26 11.02 3.21
N VAL A 29 0.44 10.55 2.27
CA VAL A 29 0.62 9.26 1.59
C VAL A 29 1.92 9.22 0.80
N GLU A 30 2.23 10.29 0.04
CA GLU A 30 3.50 10.44 -0.68
C GLU A 30 4.70 10.29 0.27
N ARG A 31 4.66 10.97 1.40
CA ARG A 31 5.71 10.91 2.42
C ARG A 31 5.84 9.51 3.01
N ASN A 32 4.74 8.84 3.34
CA ASN A 32 4.78 7.48 3.89
C ASN A 32 5.44 6.49 2.92
N ILE A 33 5.04 6.51 1.64
CA ILE A 33 5.61 5.66 0.59
C ILE A 33 7.11 5.95 0.42
N LEU A 34 7.49 7.23 0.37
CA LEU A 34 8.88 7.63 0.24
C LEU A 34 9.74 7.11 1.42
N ILE A 35 9.30 7.33 2.66
CA ILE A 35 10.03 6.86 3.86
C ILE A 35 10.11 5.34 3.91
N TYR A 36 9.01 4.64 3.62
CA TYR A 36 8.98 3.18 3.60
C TYR A 36 10.02 2.63 2.63
N ARG A 37 10.08 3.20 1.43
CA ARG A 37 11.02 2.78 0.41
C ARG A 37 12.46 3.08 0.79
N ILE A 38 12.74 4.31 1.23
CA ILE A 38 14.09 4.69 1.67
C ILE A 38 14.62 3.70 2.71
N ARG A 39 13.80 3.32 3.69
CA ARG A 39 14.19 2.34 4.71
C ARG A 39 14.45 0.96 4.12
N ASN A 40 13.56 0.46 3.26
CA ASN A 40 13.71 -0.89 2.72
C ASN A 40 14.86 -1.01 1.72
N ASP A 41 15.07 -0.01 0.88
CA ASP A 41 16.21 0.04 -0.03
C ASP A 41 17.53 0.16 0.77
N PHE A 42 17.52 0.85 1.92
CA PHE A 42 18.66 0.89 2.83
C PHE A 42 18.96 -0.50 3.44
N GLU A 43 17.95 -1.19 3.95
CA GLU A 43 18.11 -2.54 4.53
C GLU A 43 18.60 -3.57 3.49
N LEU A 44 18.05 -3.54 2.27
CA LEU A 44 18.50 -4.41 1.18
C LEU A 44 19.97 -4.17 0.83
N ASN A 45 20.39 -2.91 0.75
CA ASN A 45 21.79 -2.58 0.49
C ASN A 45 22.70 -3.00 1.65
N ARG A 46 22.26 -2.87 2.90
CA ARG A 46 23.01 -3.33 4.08
C ARG A 46 23.26 -4.83 4.04
N ILE A 47 22.25 -5.62 3.69
CA ILE A 47 22.34 -7.09 3.60
C ILE A 47 23.24 -7.53 2.44
N GLN A 48 23.21 -6.80 1.31
CA GLN A 48 23.98 -7.17 0.11
C GLN A 48 25.43 -6.68 0.13
N ASN A 49 25.73 -5.59 0.84
CA ASN A 49 27.04 -4.92 0.79
C ASN A 49 27.76 -4.92 2.14
N GLU A 50 27.93 -6.08 2.78
CA GLU A 50 28.88 -6.21 3.90
C GLU A 50 30.34 -5.87 3.49
N ASN A 51 30.64 -5.72 2.19
CA ASN A 51 31.99 -5.45 1.66
C ASN A 51 32.13 -4.26 0.67
N MET A 52 31.14 -3.38 0.49
CA MET A 52 31.30 -2.21 -0.41
C MET A 52 30.96 -0.87 0.24
N ASN A 53 31.94 0.05 0.19
CA ASN A 53 31.85 1.47 0.55
C ASN A 53 30.86 2.24 -0.37
N LEU A 54 29.56 1.99 -0.26
CA LEU A 54 28.52 2.67 -1.04
C LEU A 54 27.55 3.43 -0.13
N ASN A 55 28.03 4.49 0.53
CA ASN A 55 27.31 5.07 1.67
C ASN A 55 26.71 6.48 1.51
N ARG A 56 26.66 7.09 0.32
CA ARG A 56 25.98 8.41 0.18
C ARG A 56 25.43 8.76 -1.20
N PRO A 57 26.15 8.54 -2.31
CA PRO A 57 25.69 8.97 -3.64
C PRO A 57 24.45 8.22 -4.12
N TYR A 58 24.25 6.98 -3.67
CA TYR A 58 23.11 6.15 -4.04
C TYR A 58 21.82 6.60 -3.35
N PHE A 59 21.89 6.91 -2.05
CA PHE A 59 20.76 7.41 -1.27
C PHE A 59 20.21 8.72 -1.83
N MET A 60 21.09 9.62 -2.28
CA MET A 60 20.69 10.88 -2.91
C MET A 60 19.85 10.67 -4.17
N LYS A 61 19.96 9.52 -4.85
CA LYS A 61 19.13 9.20 -6.03
C LYS A 61 17.70 8.76 -5.66
N LEU A 62 17.46 8.35 -4.41
CA LEU A 62 16.13 7.94 -3.94
C LEU A 62 15.29 9.14 -3.46
N LEU A 63 15.93 10.30 -3.24
CA LEU A 63 15.26 11.52 -2.85
C LEU A 63 14.83 12.32 -4.08
N PRO A 64 13.67 12.99 -4.03
CA PRO A 64 13.32 13.95 -5.06
C PRO A 64 14.27 15.14 -5.06
N ASP A 65 14.52 15.70 -6.24
CA ASP A 65 15.11 17.03 -6.39
C ASP A 65 14.18 18.09 -5.79
N GLN A 66 14.73 19.26 -5.45
CA GLN A 66 13.95 20.35 -4.88
C GLN A 66 12.80 20.75 -5.82
N GLY A 67 11.58 20.79 -5.27
CA GLY A 67 10.37 21.13 -6.02
C GLY A 67 9.70 19.95 -6.74
N PHE A 68 10.29 18.76 -6.70
CA PHE A 68 9.67 17.54 -7.19
C PHE A 68 9.01 16.76 -6.06
N HIS A 69 7.91 16.08 -6.40
CA HIS A 69 7.17 15.20 -5.50
C HIS A 69 6.86 13.89 -6.19
N LEU A 70 6.51 12.88 -5.40
CA LEU A 70 6.22 11.55 -5.90
C LEU A 70 4.93 11.58 -6.72
N LYS A 71 4.98 11.15 -7.98
CA LYS A 71 3.81 11.13 -8.85
C LYS A 71 2.90 9.96 -8.48
N LEU A 72 1.84 10.25 -7.74
CA LEU A 72 0.83 9.28 -7.34
C LEU A 72 -0.48 9.48 -8.09
N PHE A 73 -1.09 8.36 -8.49
CA PHE A 73 -2.43 8.32 -9.04
C PHE A 73 -3.37 7.70 -8.01
N PHE A 74 -4.41 8.43 -7.63
CA PHE A 74 -5.43 7.99 -6.69
C PHE A 74 -6.68 7.62 -7.47
N ARG A 75 -7.14 6.38 -7.32
CA ARG A 75 -8.37 5.88 -7.91
C ARG A 75 -9.32 5.47 -6.79
N PRO A 76 -10.50 6.12 -6.64
CA PRO A 76 -11.48 5.67 -5.66
C PRO A 76 -11.98 4.28 -6.05
N LEU A 77 -12.18 3.43 -5.05
CA LEU A 77 -12.77 2.10 -5.22
C LEU A 77 -14.19 2.09 -4.65
N ASP A 78 -15.06 1.31 -5.28
CA ASP A 78 -16.37 0.96 -4.75
C ASP A 78 -16.22 -0.16 -3.71
N LEU A 79 -15.50 0.15 -2.63
CA LEU A 79 -15.21 -0.75 -1.53
C LEU A 79 -15.54 -0.04 -0.23
N GLU A 80 -16.47 -0.61 0.54
CA GLU A 80 -16.93 -0.03 1.79
C GLU A 80 -15.97 -0.37 2.93
N TYR A 81 -15.40 0.65 3.56
CA TYR A 81 -14.61 0.46 4.78
C TYR A 81 -15.54 0.34 5.99
N PRO A 82 -15.29 -0.58 6.95
CA PRO A 82 -16.23 -0.84 8.07
C PRO A 82 -16.53 0.37 8.97
N LYS A 83 -15.56 1.29 9.09
CA LYS A 83 -15.73 2.55 9.84
C LYS A 83 -16.29 3.62 8.89
N ALA A 84 -17.40 4.23 9.28
CA ALA A 84 -18.09 5.25 8.48
C ALA A 84 -17.21 6.47 8.17
N GLY A 85 -17.50 7.14 7.05
CA GLY A 85 -16.83 8.38 6.61
C GLY A 85 -15.52 8.16 5.85
N PHE A 86 -15.05 6.91 5.75
CA PHE A 86 -13.87 6.56 4.96
C PHE A 86 -14.24 6.24 3.51
N ILE A 87 -13.46 6.79 2.59
CA ILE A 87 -13.46 6.42 1.17
C ILE A 87 -12.16 5.71 0.86
N VAL A 88 -12.24 4.55 0.22
CA VAL A 88 -11.08 3.71 -0.09
C VAL A 88 -10.52 4.11 -1.45
N PHE A 89 -9.20 4.30 -1.50
CA PHE A 89 -8.47 4.63 -2.71
C PHE A 89 -7.39 3.58 -2.96
N GLU A 90 -7.34 3.15 -4.21
CA GLU A 90 -6.15 2.57 -4.78
C GLU A 90 -5.16 3.68 -5.12
N VAL A 91 -3.91 3.49 -4.71
CA VAL A 91 -2.82 4.43 -4.95
C VAL A 91 -1.74 3.76 -5.77
N LEU A 92 -1.54 4.27 -6.98
CA LEU A 92 -0.55 3.80 -7.94
C LEU A 92 0.62 4.77 -8.04
N ASN A 93 1.83 4.22 -7.95
CA ASN A 93 3.08 4.94 -8.20
C ASN A 93 3.84 4.33 -9.38
N LYS A 94 3.35 4.54 -10.60
CA LYS A 94 3.93 3.92 -11.79
C LYS A 94 5.39 4.35 -11.99
N ASP A 95 6.27 3.36 -12.18
CA ASP A 95 7.69 3.53 -12.52
C ASP A 95 8.50 4.37 -11.51
N TYR A 96 7.97 4.66 -10.32
CA TYR A 96 8.61 5.53 -9.33
C TYR A 96 9.04 6.89 -9.91
N THR A 97 8.06 7.55 -10.52
CA THR A 97 8.25 8.84 -11.18
C THR A 97 8.11 9.98 -10.18
N PHE A 98 8.96 11.00 -10.31
CA PHE A 98 8.81 12.28 -9.64
C PHE A 98 8.36 13.35 -10.62
N THR A 99 7.55 14.29 -10.16
CA THR A 99 7.01 15.37 -10.99
C THR A 99 7.04 16.71 -10.25
N ASN A 100 7.18 17.80 -10.99
CA ASN A 100 6.95 19.16 -10.49
C ASN A 100 5.71 19.81 -11.15
N GLY A 101 4.90 19.02 -11.87
CA GLY A 101 3.73 19.48 -12.63
C GLY A 101 4.02 19.88 -14.08
N GLN A 102 5.29 20.05 -14.47
CA GLN A 102 5.69 20.38 -15.84
C GLN A 102 6.56 19.29 -16.47
N VAL A 103 7.48 18.74 -15.67
CA VAL A 103 8.43 17.72 -16.09
C VAL A 103 8.34 16.54 -15.15
N ASP A 104 8.40 15.35 -15.73
CA ASP A 104 8.48 14.09 -15.03
C ASP A 104 9.89 13.51 -15.21
N TYR A 105 10.43 12.90 -14.16
CA TYR A 105 11.61 12.06 -14.29
C TYR A 105 11.48 10.77 -13.49
N GLU A 106 12.09 9.72 -14.01
CA GLU A 106 12.08 8.38 -13.42
C GLU A 106 13.41 8.12 -12.70
N VAL A 107 13.34 7.52 -11.51
CA VAL A 107 14.54 7.02 -10.82
C VAL A 107 14.66 5.52 -11.07
N LYS A 108 15.70 5.13 -11.80
CA LYS A 108 16.06 3.71 -11.97
C LYS A 108 16.31 3.04 -10.62
N VAL A 109 15.56 1.99 -10.35
CA VAL A 109 15.65 1.17 -9.12
C VAL A 109 16.60 0.00 -9.36
N LEU A 110 17.53 -0.29 -8.43
CA LEU A 110 18.50 -1.39 -8.57
C LEU A 110 17.89 -2.82 -8.48
N SER A 111 16.57 -2.96 -8.39
CA SER A 111 15.93 -4.27 -8.14
C SER A 111 15.69 -5.05 -9.45
N ASP A 112 16.77 -5.56 -10.05
CA ASP A 112 16.77 -6.46 -11.22
C ASP A 112 16.54 -7.94 -10.86
N ARG A 113 16.10 -8.28 -9.64
CA ARG A 113 15.67 -9.65 -9.35
C ARG A 113 14.26 -9.86 -9.91
N VAL A 114 14.23 -10.58 -11.04
CA VAL A 114 13.15 -11.39 -11.62
C VAL A 114 11.88 -11.38 -10.74
N GLY A 115 10.86 -10.63 -11.19
CA GLY A 115 9.55 -10.53 -10.52
C GLY A 115 9.20 -9.15 -9.93
N SER A 116 10.03 -8.12 -10.12
CA SER A 116 9.84 -6.77 -9.52
C SER A 116 8.62 -5.97 -10.04
N CYS A 117 7.82 -6.55 -10.94
CA CYS A 117 6.44 -6.12 -11.24
C CYS A 117 5.45 -6.35 -10.08
N LEU A 118 5.91 -6.68 -8.86
CA LEU A 118 5.08 -6.62 -7.64
C LEU A 118 4.70 -5.16 -7.36
N CYS A 119 3.56 -4.84 -7.95
CA CYS A 119 3.01 -3.57 -8.30
C CYS A 119 3.10 -2.50 -7.22
N THR A 120 3.10 -1.30 -7.74
CA THR A 120 2.94 0.02 -7.15
C THR A 120 1.58 0.23 -6.48
N LEU A 121 0.88 -0.86 -6.15
CA LEU A 121 -0.50 -0.93 -5.75
C LEU A 121 -0.57 -0.84 -4.22
N ASN A 122 -0.95 0.32 -3.73
CA ASN A 122 -1.21 0.54 -2.32
C ASN A 122 -2.70 0.79 -2.13
N LEU A 123 -3.20 0.45 -0.95
CA LEU A 123 -4.59 0.72 -0.58
C LEU A 123 -4.59 1.63 0.63
N VAL A 124 -5.31 2.74 0.53
CA VAL A 124 -5.50 3.69 1.63
C VAL A 124 -6.98 3.99 1.80
N ALA A 125 -7.40 4.33 3.01
CA ALA A 125 -8.72 4.90 3.25
C ALA A 125 -8.57 6.32 3.79
N LEU A 126 -9.35 7.24 3.25
CA LEU A 126 -9.30 8.66 3.58
C LEU A 126 -10.63 9.09 4.19
N ASN A 127 -10.59 9.74 5.35
CA ASN A 127 -11.76 10.39 5.94
C ASN A 127 -11.64 11.90 5.73
N PHE A 128 -12.46 12.46 4.84
CA PHE A 128 -12.40 13.88 4.49
C PHE A 128 -12.96 14.81 5.58
N GLU A 129 -13.75 14.28 6.51
CA GLU A 129 -14.31 15.06 7.61
C GLU A 129 -13.29 15.24 8.73
N THR A 130 -12.55 14.18 9.06
CA THR A 130 -11.54 14.19 10.13
C THR A 130 -10.11 14.49 9.62
N GLY A 131 -9.87 14.32 8.32
CA GLY A 131 -8.54 14.37 7.71
C GLY A 131 -7.67 13.14 8.03
N GLU A 132 -8.28 12.04 8.49
CA GLU A 132 -7.57 10.80 8.86
C GLU A 132 -7.18 9.98 7.62
N VAL A 133 -5.96 9.44 7.63
CA VAL A 133 -5.42 8.55 6.59
C VAL A 133 -5.13 7.19 7.19
N LEU A 134 -5.75 6.14 6.65
CA LEU A 134 -5.48 4.75 7.02
C LEU A 134 -4.72 4.05 5.91
N TYR A 135 -3.59 3.44 6.27
CA TYR A 135 -2.72 2.73 5.35
C TYR A 135 -3.02 1.23 5.39
N LEU A 136 -3.79 0.74 4.42
CA LEU A 136 -4.43 -0.58 4.49
C LEU A 136 -3.55 -1.67 3.89
N SER A 137 -2.89 -1.40 2.76
CA SER A 137 -2.18 -2.43 1.99
C SER A 137 -1.00 -1.89 1.20
N GLY A 138 -0.15 -2.80 0.74
CA GLY A 138 0.98 -2.51 -0.13
C GLY A 138 2.29 -2.23 0.60
N LYS A 139 3.16 -1.49 -0.08
CA LYS A 139 4.55 -1.19 0.30
C LYS A 139 4.61 0.16 1.02
N LEU A 140 4.02 0.21 2.20
CA LEU A 140 3.95 1.37 3.08
C LEU A 140 3.91 0.94 4.55
N TYR A 141 4.08 1.90 5.47
CA TYR A 141 3.84 1.62 6.88
C TYR A 141 2.34 1.56 7.14
N LYS A 142 1.86 0.36 7.44
CA LYS A 142 0.44 0.05 7.58
C LYS A 142 -0.11 0.58 8.90
N SER A 143 -1.33 1.11 8.86
CA SER A 143 -2.10 1.43 10.06
C SER A 143 -2.56 0.15 10.74
N LEU A 144 -2.79 0.18 12.05
CA LEU A 144 -3.48 -0.89 12.78
C LEU A 144 -4.97 -0.77 12.48
N ILE A 145 -5.53 -1.74 11.74
CA ILE A 145 -6.94 -1.67 11.31
C ILE A 145 -7.77 -2.85 11.81
N ALA A 146 -7.15 -3.86 12.41
CA ALA A 146 -7.86 -5.05 12.89
C ALA A 146 -9.09 -4.71 13.76
N ASN A 147 -8.98 -3.67 14.59
CA ASN A 147 -10.06 -3.23 15.47
C ASN A 147 -11.27 -2.67 14.72
N ASP A 148 -11.09 -2.10 13.52
CA ASP A 148 -12.20 -1.55 12.73
C ASP A 148 -13.10 -2.67 12.15
N PHE A 149 -12.57 -3.88 12.00
CA PHE A 149 -13.27 -5.02 11.39
C PHE A 149 -14.00 -5.90 12.40
N ASN A 150 -13.97 -5.58 13.71
CA ASN A 150 -14.57 -6.38 14.77
C ASN A 150 -14.25 -7.88 14.63
N LEU A 151 -12.96 -8.21 14.48
CA LEU A 151 -12.52 -9.57 14.17
C LEU A 151 -13.05 -10.59 15.17
N ASP A 152 -13.90 -11.50 14.70
CA ASP A 152 -14.32 -12.67 15.45
C ASP A 152 -13.67 -13.90 14.84
N PHE A 153 -12.74 -14.51 15.57
CA PHE A 153 -12.03 -15.72 15.13
C PHE A 153 -12.92 -16.96 15.01
N LYS A 154 -14.19 -16.89 15.43
CA LYS A 154 -15.22 -17.89 15.14
C LYS A 154 -16.01 -17.55 13.87
N ASN A 155 -16.10 -16.27 13.49
CA ASN A 155 -16.73 -15.81 12.27
C ASN A 155 -15.67 -15.46 11.21
N ILE A 156 -15.34 -16.47 10.41
CA ILE A 156 -14.32 -16.42 9.35
C ILE A 156 -14.53 -15.25 8.39
N GLU A 157 -15.77 -14.83 8.16
CA GLU A 157 -16.08 -13.78 7.19
C GLU A 157 -15.51 -12.42 7.60
N THR A 158 -15.51 -12.09 8.90
CA THR A 158 -14.87 -10.86 9.41
C THR A 158 -13.37 -10.83 9.11
N ILE A 159 -12.72 -11.99 9.19
CA ILE A 159 -11.29 -12.14 8.89
C ILE A 159 -11.04 -12.06 7.39
N ARG A 160 -11.92 -12.65 6.56
CA ARG A 160 -11.80 -12.58 5.10
C ARG A 160 -11.91 -11.16 4.58
N GLN A 161 -12.88 -10.40 5.10
CA GLN A 161 -13.02 -8.98 4.79
C GLN A 161 -11.74 -8.23 5.17
N TYR A 162 -11.27 -8.38 6.41
CA TYR A 162 -10.00 -7.80 6.84
C TYR A 162 -8.81 -8.16 5.94
N LEU A 163 -8.66 -9.44 5.59
CA LEU A 163 -7.60 -9.91 4.70
C LEU A 163 -7.70 -9.34 3.29
N ALA A 164 -8.92 -9.16 2.76
CA ALA A 164 -9.12 -8.56 1.44
C ALA A 164 -8.55 -7.13 1.38
N PHE A 165 -8.68 -6.35 2.45
CA PHE A 165 -8.02 -5.06 2.57
C PHE A 165 -6.52 -5.21 2.79
N ARG A 166 -6.11 -6.01 3.79
CA ARG A 166 -4.71 -6.09 4.21
C ARG A 166 -3.77 -6.68 3.15
N LEU A 167 -4.31 -7.54 2.29
CA LEU A 167 -3.60 -8.26 1.23
C LEU A 167 -4.05 -7.84 -0.19
N PHE A 168 -4.76 -6.71 -0.32
CA PHE A 168 -5.19 -6.17 -1.62
C PHE A 168 -4.07 -6.13 -2.67
N PHE A 169 -2.84 -5.79 -2.27
CA PHE A 169 -1.67 -5.74 -3.16
C PHE A 169 -1.32 -7.08 -3.85
N LEU A 170 -1.87 -8.20 -3.38
CA LEU A 170 -1.68 -9.53 -3.96
C LEU A 170 -2.70 -9.87 -5.06
N ASP A 171 -3.76 -9.06 -5.21
CA ASP A 171 -4.94 -9.38 -6.02
C ASP A 171 -5.38 -10.83 -5.80
N SER A 172 -5.67 -11.15 -4.54
CA SER A 172 -5.80 -12.52 -4.08
C SER A 172 -7.18 -13.10 -4.34
N LYS A 173 -7.24 -14.32 -4.87
CA LYS A 173 -8.47 -15.10 -4.98
C LYS A 173 -8.63 -16.06 -3.82
N GLY A 174 -9.71 -15.85 -3.07
CA GLY A 174 -10.14 -16.72 -1.99
C GLY A 174 -9.25 -16.65 -0.74
N PHE A 175 -9.86 -16.98 0.40
CA PHE A 175 -9.18 -17.09 1.69
C PHE A 175 -9.79 -18.27 2.45
N ASN A 176 -9.19 -19.44 2.28
CA ASN A 176 -9.68 -20.67 2.90
C ASN A 176 -8.85 -21.01 4.13
N ILE A 177 -9.50 -21.36 5.24
CA ILE A 177 -8.78 -21.79 6.44
C ILE A 177 -8.10 -23.12 6.15
N VAL A 178 -6.79 -23.14 6.35
CA VAL A 178 -5.97 -24.35 6.31
C VAL A 178 -5.81 -24.92 7.70
N LYS A 179 -5.61 -24.06 8.69
CA LYS A 179 -5.31 -24.47 10.07
C LYS A 179 -5.73 -23.41 11.06
N ASP A 180 -6.44 -23.81 12.10
CA ASP A 180 -6.68 -22.99 13.29
C ASP A 180 -5.83 -23.50 14.46
N LYS A 181 -5.05 -22.60 15.06
CA LYS A 181 -4.24 -22.85 16.25
C LYS A 181 -4.57 -21.84 17.33
N ARG A 182 -4.17 -22.17 18.56
CA ARG A 182 -4.42 -21.31 19.73
C ARG A 182 -3.92 -19.86 19.53
N LYS A 183 -2.77 -19.67 18.88
CA LYS A 183 -2.12 -18.36 18.72
C LYS A 183 -2.30 -17.73 17.33
N TYR A 184 -2.70 -18.51 16.34
CA TYR A 184 -2.73 -18.04 14.95
C TYR A 184 -3.69 -18.86 14.08
N ILE A 185 -4.12 -18.29 12.97
CA ILE A 185 -4.87 -18.98 11.91
C ILE A 185 -4.07 -18.90 10.61
N LEU A 186 -4.09 -19.98 9.84
CA LEU A 186 -3.52 -20.05 8.49
C LEU A 186 -4.63 -20.03 7.45
N PHE A 187 -4.49 -19.15 6.48
CA PHE A 187 -5.34 -19.03 5.31
C PHE A 187 -4.53 -19.36 4.05
N SER A 188 -5.10 -20.12 3.13
CA SER A 188 -4.57 -20.26 1.77
C SER A 188 -5.32 -19.36 0.81
N GLY A 189 -4.60 -18.79 -0.14
CA GLY A 189 -5.14 -18.09 -1.30
C GLY A 189 -4.19 -18.19 -2.48
N PHE A 190 -4.65 -17.70 -3.64
CA PHE A 190 -3.83 -17.58 -4.85
C PHE A 190 -3.62 -16.11 -5.15
N SER A 191 -2.39 -15.68 -5.45
CA SER A 191 -2.09 -14.31 -5.85
C SER A 191 -2.05 -14.20 -7.37
N GLU A 192 -2.91 -13.37 -7.95
CA GLU A 192 -2.85 -13.07 -9.39
C GLU A 192 -1.60 -12.26 -9.75
N VAL A 193 -1.08 -11.45 -8.83
CA VAL A 193 0.14 -10.68 -9.09
C VAL A 193 1.37 -11.59 -9.16
N ALA A 194 1.52 -12.51 -8.20
CA ALA A 194 2.66 -13.42 -8.15
C ALA A 194 2.47 -14.71 -8.99
N GLN A 195 1.24 -14.97 -9.46
CA GLN A 195 0.85 -16.21 -10.14
C GLN A 195 1.26 -17.46 -9.33
N SER A 196 1.08 -17.40 -8.01
CA SER A 196 1.42 -18.50 -7.09
C SER A 196 0.48 -18.55 -5.89
N ASP A 197 0.36 -19.74 -5.32
CA ASP A 197 -0.32 -19.98 -4.05
C ASP A 197 0.49 -19.41 -2.88
N PHE A 198 -0.23 -18.91 -1.89
CA PHE A 198 0.37 -18.43 -0.64
C PHE A 198 -0.39 -18.93 0.58
N ILE A 199 0.30 -18.93 1.71
CA ILE A 199 -0.26 -19.08 3.04
C ILE A 199 -0.12 -17.76 3.79
N ALA A 200 -1.24 -17.19 4.22
CA ALA A 200 -1.29 -16.07 5.13
C ALA A 200 -1.46 -16.56 6.57
N ARG A 201 -0.57 -16.15 7.46
CA ARG A 201 -0.65 -16.38 8.90
C ARG A 201 -1.08 -15.12 9.61
N ILE A 202 -2.17 -15.21 10.36
CA ILE A 202 -2.68 -14.14 11.22
C ILE A 202 -2.47 -14.54 12.68
N ASN A 203 -1.77 -13.72 13.47
CA ASN A 203 -1.69 -13.95 14.92
C ASN A 203 -2.98 -13.45 15.58
N LYS A 204 -3.52 -14.21 16.54
CA LYS A 204 -4.75 -13.81 17.25
C LYS A 204 -4.53 -12.65 18.22
N ASP A 205 -3.32 -12.55 18.77
CA ASP A 205 -2.94 -11.50 19.72
C ASP A 205 -2.53 -10.19 19.01
N ASP A 206 -2.11 -10.28 17.75
CA ASP A 206 -1.73 -9.14 16.90
C ASP A 206 -2.13 -9.44 15.43
N PRO A 207 -3.39 -9.20 15.05
CA PRO A 207 -3.89 -9.56 13.73
C PRO A 207 -3.31 -8.70 12.60
N ASP A 208 -2.69 -7.56 12.93
CA ASP A 208 -2.06 -6.66 11.96
C ASP A 208 -0.67 -7.16 11.50
N ASP A 209 0.01 -8.03 12.27
CA ASP A 209 1.22 -8.77 11.86
C ASP A 209 0.89 -9.98 10.96
N VAL A 210 0.39 -9.71 9.76
CA VAL A 210 0.11 -10.75 8.76
C VAL A 210 1.39 -11.18 8.03
N LYS A 211 1.72 -12.47 8.12
CA LYS A 211 2.90 -13.06 7.44
C LYS A 211 2.46 -13.88 6.23
N ILE A 212 3.18 -13.73 5.13
CA ILE A 212 2.92 -14.44 3.87
C ILE A 212 4.07 -15.40 3.56
N GLU A 213 3.73 -16.66 3.29
CA GLU A 213 4.66 -17.70 2.83
C GLU A 213 4.21 -18.19 1.45
N TRP A 214 5.10 -18.13 0.46
CA TRP A 214 4.84 -18.59 -0.91
C TRP A 214 5.08 -20.10 -1.01
N LYS A 215 4.27 -20.79 -1.82
CA LYS A 215 4.43 -22.21 -2.12
C LYS A 215 5.21 -22.47 -3.39
#